data_AF-A0A3D3URH8-F1
#
_entry.id   AF-A0A3D3URH8-F1
#
_cell.length_a   1.000
_cell.length_b   1.000
_cell.length_c   1.000
_cell.angle_alpha   90.00
_cell.angle_beta   90.00
_cell.angle_gamma   90.00
#
_symmetry.space_group_name_H-M   'P 1'
#
loop_
_entity.id
_entity.type
_entity.pdbx_description
1 polymer ?
#
loop_
_entity_poly.entity_id
_entity_poly.type
_entity_poly.pdbx_seq_one_letter_code
_entity_poly.pdbx_strand_id
1 'polypeptide(L)'
;MSSPGLRSNSISQILEILSRFWFKYSRTYDIDKAHLEAIKEVSQSWNIGEQTIRDLNWRRVGFDSIQEFRSLLEKWVQGDPNPLMDALIRHTNSQYHQDINKFFSQEKFGAIKKSSGRNTPREKFDVNGAVTMGETFSFQLQPKIAKKLKVLSVVAEISPTDWLVNVLPEVIEKQYAAWLAKQS
;
A
#
# COMPACT_ATOMS: atom_id res chain seq x y z
N MET A 1 -27.26 21.10 -8.68
CA MET A 1 -27.03 21.66 -7.33
C MET A 1 -25.60 21.32 -6.95
N SER A 2 -24.75 22.32 -6.75
CA SER A 2 -23.31 22.16 -6.53
C SER A 2 -23.03 21.63 -5.12
N SER A 3 -22.28 20.54 -5.01
CA SER A 3 -21.90 19.95 -3.72
C SER A 3 -21.13 20.95 -2.85
N PRO A 4 -21.42 21.02 -1.53
CA PRO A 4 -20.80 21.99 -0.65
C PRO A 4 -19.32 21.67 -0.48
N GLY A 5 -18.45 22.64 -0.81
CA GLY A 5 -17.00 22.47 -0.69
C GLY A 5 -16.55 22.04 0.70
N LEU A 6 -15.59 21.13 0.75
CA LEU A 6 -14.94 20.66 1.99
C LEU A 6 -14.34 21.84 2.77
N ARG A 7 -14.68 21.95 4.06
CA ARG A 7 -14.02 22.87 5.02
C ARG A 7 -12.58 22.38 5.28
N SER A 8 -11.62 23.28 5.47
CA SER A 8 -10.17 23.01 5.66
C SER A 8 -9.83 21.82 6.54
N ASN A 9 -10.52 21.65 7.67
CA ASN A 9 -10.24 20.55 8.59
C ASN A 9 -10.55 19.16 8.00
N SER A 10 -11.45 19.09 7.02
CA SER A 10 -11.92 17.83 6.43
C SER A 10 -10.86 17.16 5.57
N ILE A 11 -10.11 17.94 4.77
CA ILE A 11 -9.04 17.37 3.94
C ILE A 11 -7.84 16.95 4.79
N SER A 12 -7.49 17.73 5.81
CA SER A 12 -6.44 17.37 6.77
C SER A 12 -6.76 16.07 7.48
N GLN A 13 -8.01 15.89 7.91
CA GLN A 13 -8.49 14.63 8.50
C GLN A 13 -8.37 13.45 7.52
N ILE A 14 -8.76 13.63 6.25
CA ILE A 14 -8.64 12.57 5.23
C ILE A 14 -7.17 12.21 4.99
N LEU A 15 -6.29 13.18 4.78
CA LEU A 15 -4.86 12.92 4.54
C LEU A 15 -4.20 12.26 5.77
N GLU A 16 -4.63 12.61 6.98
CA GLU A 16 -4.19 11.94 8.20
C GLU A 16 -4.67 10.49 8.28
N ILE A 17 -5.93 10.22 7.93
CA ILE A 17 -6.46 8.86 7.83
C ILE A 17 -5.65 8.05 6.83
N LEU A 18 -5.35 8.60 5.65
CA LEU A 18 -4.54 7.93 4.64
C LEU A 18 -3.11 7.67 5.14
N SER A 19 -2.50 8.61 5.87
CA SER A 19 -1.17 8.42 6.47
C SER A 19 -1.15 7.29 7.50
N ARG A 20 -2.14 7.27 8.42
CA ARG A 20 -2.26 6.26 9.47
C ARG A 20 -2.63 4.89 8.87
N PHE A 21 -3.51 4.89 7.89
CA PHE A 21 -3.87 3.70 7.10
C PHE A 21 -2.62 3.07 6.50
N TRP A 22 -1.79 3.84 5.78
CA TRP A 22 -0.57 3.32 5.15
C TRP A 22 0.35 2.65 6.17
N PHE A 23 0.59 3.30 7.30
CA PHE A 23 1.46 2.80 8.36
C PHE A 23 0.93 1.51 9.01
N LYS A 24 -0.39 1.36 9.10
CA LYS A 24 -1.02 0.17 9.65
C LYS A 24 -1.10 -0.96 8.63
N TYR A 25 -1.44 -0.64 7.40
CA TYR A 25 -1.48 -1.60 6.30
C TYR A 25 -0.10 -2.22 6.07
N SER A 26 0.98 -1.42 6.11
CA SER A 26 2.34 -1.94 5.97
C SER A 26 2.76 -2.92 7.07
N ARG A 27 2.02 -2.98 8.19
CA ARG A 27 2.24 -3.90 9.31
C ARG A 27 1.28 -5.09 9.34
N THR A 28 0.02 -4.85 9.00
CA THR A 28 -1.08 -5.82 9.17
C THR A 28 -1.47 -6.52 7.87
N TYR A 29 -1.20 -5.89 6.72
CA TYR A 29 -1.66 -6.31 5.39
C TYR A 29 -3.17 -6.54 5.28
N ASP A 30 -3.95 -5.97 6.19
CA ASP A 30 -5.40 -6.07 6.25
C ASP A 30 -5.99 -4.67 6.04
N ILE A 31 -6.61 -4.46 4.88
CA ILE A 31 -7.15 -3.16 4.46
C ILE A 31 -8.30 -2.74 5.38
N ASP A 32 -9.17 -3.68 5.76
CA ASP A 32 -10.34 -3.38 6.60
C ASP A 32 -9.89 -3.00 8.00
N LYS A 33 -8.99 -3.80 8.59
CA LYS A 33 -8.45 -3.52 9.91
C LYS A 33 -7.65 -2.22 9.94
N ALA A 34 -6.76 -2.01 8.98
CA ALA A 34 -5.95 -0.80 8.89
C ALA A 34 -6.80 0.46 8.71
N HIS A 35 -7.86 0.40 7.90
CA HIS A 35 -8.78 1.52 7.67
C HIS A 35 -9.63 1.83 8.90
N LEU A 36 -10.22 0.81 9.55
CA LEU A 36 -11.02 0.99 10.76
C LEU A 36 -10.19 1.58 11.90
N GLU A 37 -8.99 1.07 12.12
CA GLU A 37 -8.09 1.59 13.15
C GLU A 37 -7.61 3.02 12.83
N ALA A 38 -7.34 3.34 11.56
CA ALA A 38 -6.98 4.70 11.15
C ALA A 38 -8.11 5.70 11.43
N ILE A 39 -9.37 5.33 11.12
CA ILE A 39 -10.54 6.15 11.45
C ILE A 39 -10.65 6.38 12.96
N LYS A 40 -10.54 5.31 13.75
CA LYS A 40 -10.62 5.37 15.22
C LYS A 40 -9.58 6.32 15.80
N GLU A 41 -8.35 6.23 15.31
CA GLU A 41 -7.25 7.06 15.78
C GLU A 41 -7.38 8.55 15.41
N VAL A 42 -7.85 8.87 14.20
CA VAL A 42 -8.11 10.25 13.82
C VAL A 42 -9.32 10.80 14.59
N SER A 43 -10.35 9.99 14.82
CA SER A 43 -11.50 10.34 15.65
C SER A 43 -11.07 10.77 17.05
N GLN A 44 -10.16 10.01 17.67
CA GLN A 44 -9.58 10.35 18.97
C GLN A 44 -8.71 11.62 18.90
N SER A 45 -7.87 11.73 17.88
CA SER A 45 -6.90 12.85 17.77
C SER A 45 -7.57 14.20 17.52
N TRP A 46 -8.72 14.18 16.84
CA TRP A 46 -9.50 15.39 16.53
C TRP A 46 -10.70 15.59 17.47
N ASN A 47 -10.88 14.70 18.45
CA ASN A 47 -12.03 14.70 19.37
C ASN A 47 -13.39 14.82 18.64
N ILE A 48 -13.56 14.02 17.58
CA ILE A 48 -14.79 13.94 16.78
C ILE A 48 -15.28 12.50 16.72
N GLY A 49 -16.58 12.28 16.62
CA GLY A 49 -17.14 10.92 16.55
C GLY A 49 -16.67 10.15 15.32
N GLU A 50 -16.43 8.85 15.46
CA GLU A 50 -16.05 7.97 14.34
C GLU A 50 -17.07 8.01 13.20
N GLN A 51 -18.37 8.11 13.53
CA GLN A 51 -19.43 8.24 12.53
C GLN A 51 -19.28 9.52 11.71
N THR A 52 -18.89 10.63 12.35
CA THR A 52 -18.63 11.89 11.67
C THR A 52 -17.43 11.77 10.73
N ILE A 53 -16.37 11.05 11.12
CA ILE A 53 -15.22 10.77 10.24
C ILE A 53 -15.62 9.90 9.04
N ARG A 54 -16.43 8.87 9.26
CA ARG A 54 -16.95 8.02 8.18
C ARG A 54 -17.78 8.84 7.19
N ASP A 55 -18.67 9.69 7.71
CA ASP A 55 -19.49 10.58 6.89
C ASP A 55 -18.63 11.66 6.17
N LEU A 56 -17.57 12.15 6.82
CA LEU A 56 -16.58 13.08 6.25
C LEU A 56 -15.84 12.45 5.07
N ASN A 57 -15.36 11.21 5.22
CA ASN A 57 -14.60 10.54 4.18
C ASN A 57 -15.46 10.21 2.97
N TRP A 58 -16.73 9.79 3.14
CA TRP A 58 -17.49 9.21 2.01
C TRP A 58 -18.43 10.24 1.38
N ARG A 59 -19.28 10.91 2.17
CA ARG A 59 -20.29 11.82 1.62
C ARG A 59 -19.72 13.13 1.11
N ARG A 60 -18.65 13.64 1.72
CA ARG A 60 -18.08 14.96 1.37
C ARG A 60 -17.00 14.90 0.29
N VAL A 61 -16.37 13.74 0.12
CA VAL A 61 -15.44 13.46 -0.97
C VAL A 61 -16.17 12.80 -2.15
N GLY A 62 -17.51 12.77 -2.13
CA GLY A 62 -18.32 12.30 -3.25
C GLY A 62 -18.16 10.82 -3.59
N PHE A 63 -17.75 9.99 -2.62
CA PHE A 63 -17.81 8.54 -2.77
C PHE A 63 -19.22 8.06 -2.48
N ASP A 64 -19.80 7.28 -3.38
CA ASP A 64 -21.14 6.74 -3.29
C ASP A 64 -21.25 5.68 -2.17
N SER A 65 -20.12 5.10 -1.76
CA SER A 65 -20.09 4.06 -0.72
C SER A 65 -18.72 3.86 -0.06
N ILE A 66 -18.72 3.19 1.09
CA ILE A 66 -17.49 2.70 1.73
C ILE A 66 -16.72 1.73 0.83
N GLN A 67 -17.42 0.96 0.00
CA GLN A 67 -16.83 0.02 -0.94
C GLN A 67 -16.06 0.74 -2.05
N GLU A 68 -16.55 1.88 -2.52
CA GLU A 68 -15.85 2.70 -3.50
C GLU A 68 -14.54 3.25 -2.91
N PHE A 69 -14.59 3.83 -1.70
CA PHE A 69 -13.38 4.30 -1.03
C PHE A 69 -12.39 3.16 -0.77
N ARG A 70 -12.88 1.99 -0.35
CA ARG A 70 -12.06 0.78 -0.18
C ARG A 70 -11.38 0.36 -1.48
N SER A 71 -12.09 0.36 -2.61
CA SER A 71 -11.53 0.04 -3.92
C SER A 71 -10.39 1.00 -4.30
N LEU A 72 -10.50 2.27 -3.94
CA LEU A 72 -9.44 3.26 -4.16
C LEU A 72 -8.24 3.04 -3.24
N LEU A 73 -8.47 2.66 -1.97
CA LEU A 73 -7.39 2.24 -1.06
C LEU A 73 -6.68 0.99 -1.57
N GLU A 74 -7.44 0.00 -2.09
CA GLU A 74 -6.90 -1.22 -2.69
C GLU A 74 -5.99 -0.92 -3.88
N LYS A 75 -6.45 -0.07 -4.82
CA LYS A 75 -5.62 0.37 -5.96
C LYS A 75 -4.37 1.10 -5.49
N TRP A 76 -4.51 1.97 -4.49
CA TRP A 76 -3.38 2.71 -3.94
C TRP A 76 -2.32 1.80 -3.33
N VAL A 77 -2.70 0.85 -2.47
CA VAL A 77 -1.73 -0.08 -1.88
C VAL A 77 -1.16 -1.10 -2.87
N GLN A 78 -1.81 -1.27 -4.03
CA GLN A 78 -1.35 -2.13 -5.13
C GLN A 78 -0.38 -1.46 -6.10
N GLY A 79 -0.10 -0.16 -5.95
CA GLY A 79 0.83 0.53 -6.85
C GLY A 79 0.25 1.69 -7.64
N ASP A 80 -1.06 1.95 -7.55
CA ASP A 80 -1.73 2.99 -8.33
C ASP A 80 -2.39 4.05 -7.44
N PRO A 81 -1.66 5.13 -7.10
CA PRO A 81 -2.20 6.22 -6.28
C PRO A 81 -3.17 7.13 -7.05
N ASN A 82 -3.14 7.12 -8.39
CA ASN A 82 -3.82 8.12 -9.21
C ASN A 82 -5.35 8.09 -9.04
N PRO A 83 -6.03 6.93 -9.00
CA PRO A 83 -7.48 6.88 -8.81
C PRO A 83 -7.95 7.55 -7.50
N LEU A 84 -7.20 7.34 -6.41
CA LEU A 84 -7.51 7.92 -5.11
C LEU A 84 -7.19 9.43 -5.10
N MET A 85 -6.03 9.81 -5.64
CA MET A 85 -5.61 11.20 -5.76
C MET A 85 -6.58 12.02 -6.61
N ASP A 86 -6.97 11.51 -7.78
CA ASP A 86 -7.91 12.15 -8.70
C ASP A 86 -9.28 12.31 -8.06
N ALA A 87 -9.74 11.31 -7.31
CA ALA A 87 -11.00 11.43 -6.59
C ALA A 87 -10.94 12.54 -5.53
N LEU A 88 -9.86 12.60 -4.75
CA LEU A 88 -9.67 13.69 -3.78
C LEU A 88 -9.64 15.05 -4.47
N ILE A 89 -8.93 15.19 -5.59
CA ILE A 89 -8.84 16.44 -6.37
C ILE A 89 -10.21 16.84 -6.92
N ARG A 90 -10.97 15.89 -7.51
CA ARG A 90 -12.30 16.15 -8.11
C ARG A 90 -13.32 16.66 -7.09
N HIS A 91 -13.20 16.23 -5.84
CA HIS A 91 -14.17 16.56 -4.79
C HIS A 91 -13.66 17.63 -3.81
N THR A 92 -12.47 18.19 -4.03
CA THR A 92 -11.90 19.26 -3.20
C THR A 92 -11.72 20.55 -3.99
N ASN A 93 -11.75 21.68 -3.27
CA ASN A 93 -11.43 22.98 -3.83
C ASN A 93 -9.93 23.04 -4.20
N SER A 94 -9.59 23.78 -5.26
CA SER A 94 -8.24 23.94 -5.80
C SER A 94 -7.21 24.37 -4.77
N GLN A 95 -7.61 25.09 -3.73
CA GLN A 95 -6.74 25.47 -2.60
C GLN A 95 -6.10 24.27 -1.88
N TYR A 96 -6.68 23.07 -1.97
CA TYR A 96 -6.16 21.85 -1.33
C TYR A 96 -5.40 20.92 -2.29
N HIS A 97 -5.39 21.21 -3.59
CA HIS A 97 -4.76 20.34 -4.59
C HIS A 97 -3.25 20.24 -4.37
N GLN A 98 -2.61 21.31 -3.90
CA GLN A 98 -1.19 21.29 -3.56
C GLN A 98 -0.90 20.36 -2.38
N ASP A 99 -1.71 20.38 -1.33
CA ASP A 99 -1.54 19.51 -0.16
C ASP A 99 -1.74 18.03 -0.53
N ILE A 100 -2.73 17.75 -1.38
CA ILE A 100 -3.00 16.40 -1.91
C ILE A 100 -1.81 15.92 -2.75
N ASN A 101 -1.36 16.71 -3.72
CA ASN A 101 -0.21 16.37 -4.56
C ASN A 101 1.06 16.16 -3.74
N LYS A 102 1.28 17.01 -2.74
CA LYS A 102 2.41 16.90 -1.82
C LYS A 102 2.32 15.61 -1.03
N PHE A 103 1.15 15.24 -0.53
CA PHE A 103 0.92 13.98 0.20
C PHE A 103 1.33 12.77 -0.65
N PHE A 104 0.78 12.61 -1.85
CA PHE A 104 1.08 11.45 -2.72
C PHE A 104 2.49 11.47 -3.33
N SER A 105 3.22 12.57 -3.19
CA SER A 105 4.61 12.69 -3.63
C SER A 105 5.64 12.36 -2.55
N GLN A 106 5.20 12.06 -1.32
CA GLN A 106 6.11 11.70 -0.22
C GLN A 106 6.86 10.39 -0.50
N GLU A 107 8.17 10.38 -0.25
CA GLU A 107 9.05 9.22 -0.52
C GLU A 107 8.63 7.94 0.23
N LYS A 108 7.98 8.07 1.40
CA LYS A 108 7.40 6.93 2.12
C LYS A 108 6.31 6.19 1.34
N PHE A 109 5.78 6.80 0.27
CA PHE A 109 4.87 6.20 -0.71
C PHE A 109 5.57 5.88 -2.04
N GLY A 110 6.86 6.22 -2.21
CA GLY A 110 7.64 6.02 -3.44
C GLY A 110 7.81 4.56 -3.84
N ALA A 111 7.68 3.61 -2.91
CA ALA A 111 7.62 2.18 -3.20
C ALA A 111 6.44 1.79 -4.11
N ILE A 112 5.35 2.59 -4.08
CA ILE A 112 4.14 2.42 -4.89
C ILE A 112 4.37 2.92 -6.33
N LYS A 113 5.19 3.96 -6.52
CA LYS A 113 5.44 4.58 -7.84
C LYS A 113 6.29 3.71 -8.78
N LYS A 114 7.10 2.79 -8.25
CA LYS A 114 7.94 1.89 -9.07
C LYS A 114 7.19 0.67 -9.62
N SER A 115 5.96 0.39 -9.17
CA SER A 115 5.14 -0.73 -9.67
C SER A 115 4.16 -0.37 -10.80
N SER A 116 3.97 0.93 -11.11
CA SER A 116 3.01 1.39 -12.14
C SER A 116 3.57 1.38 -13.58
N GLY A 117 4.51 0.48 -13.86
CA GLY A 117 5.10 0.27 -15.18
C GLY A 117 4.91 -1.16 -15.66
N ARG A 118 3.69 -1.72 -15.63
CA ARG A 118 3.40 -3.02 -16.26
C ARG A 118 3.07 -2.84 -17.74
N ASN A 119 4.00 -2.27 -18.49
CA ASN A 119 4.38 -2.93 -19.74
C ASN A 119 5.56 -3.81 -19.36
N THR A 120 5.67 -5.01 -19.89
CA THR A 120 6.94 -5.75 -19.84
C THR A 120 7.87 -5.19 -20.92
N PRO A 121 8.82 -4.29 -20.65
CA PRO A 121 10.11 -4.45 -21.28
C PRO A 121 10.75 -5.67 -20.64
N ARG A 122 11.29 -6.57 -21.47
CA ARG A 122 12.51 -7.28 -21.09
C ARG A 122 13.51 -6.18 -20.67
N GLU A 123 13.54 -5.83 -19.38
CA GLU A 123 14.68 -5.10 -18.85
C GLU A 123 15.87 -6.00 -19.09
N LYS A 124 16.78 -5.51 -19.93
CA LYS A 124 18.13 -6.03 -19.96
C LYS A 124 18.66 -5.78 -18.55
N PHE A 125 18.65 -6.82 -17.73
CA PHE A 125 19.34 -6.82 -16.45
C PHE A 125 20.79 -6.43 -16.74
N ASP A 126 21.16 -5.21 -16.35
CA ASP A 126 22.56 -4.81 -16.36
C ASP A 126 23.21 -5.45 -15.14
N VAL A 127 23.76 -6.64 -15.37
CA VAL A 127 24.41 -7.48 -14.35
C VAL A 127 25.63 -6.77 -13.72
N ASN A 128 26.11 -5.66 -14.32
CA ASN A 128 27.31 -4.98 -13.89
C ASN A 128 27.09 -3.88 -12.82
N GLY A 129 25.83 -3.51 -12.53
CA GLY A 129 25.50 -2.44 -11.56
C GLY A 129 25.07 -2.90 -10.16
N ALA A 130 24.84 -4.20 -9.95
CA ALA A 130 24.07 -4.72 -8.81
C ALA A 130 24.88 -5.10 -7.55
N VAL A 131 26.12 -4.63 -7.39
CA VAL A 131 27.06 -5.27 -6.44
C VAL A 131 27.01 -4.72 -5.01
N THR A 132 26.21 -3.70 -4.65
CA THR A 132 26.38 -3.10 -3.29
C THR A 132 25.13 -2.74 -2.49
N MET A 133 23.91 -2.97 -2.96
CA MET A 133 22.71 -2.75 -2.14
C MET A 133 21.75 -3.92 -2.21
N GLY A 134 21.35 -4.45 -1.06
CA GLY A 134 20.35 -5.52 -0.99
C GLY A 134 19.06 -5.11 -1.68
N GLU A 135 18.60 -5.94 -2.61
CA GLU A 135 17.35 -5.72 -3.32
C GLU A 135 16.17 -6.22 -2.48
N THR A 136 15.10 -5.43 -2.40
CA THR A 136 13.87 -5.82 -1.68
C THR A 136 12.84 -6.35 -2.66
N PHE A 137 12.42 -7.59 -2.47
CA PHE A 137 11.36 -8.23 -3.25
C PHE A 137 10.08 -8.32 -2.42
N SER A 138 8.94 -7.95 -3.02
CA SER A 138 7.61 -8.08 -2.40
C SER A 138 6.75 -9.04 -3.22
N PHE A 139 6.19 -10.06 -2.58
CA PHE A 139 5.32 -11.04 -3.23
C PHE A 139 4.20 -11.49 -2.28
N GLN A 140 3.09 -11.93 -2.87
CA GLN A 140 1.98 -12.53 -2.14
C GLN A 140 2.01 -14.05 -2.30
N LEU A 141 1.95 -14.76 -1.18
CA LEU A 141 1.82 -16.21 -1.17
C LEU A 141 0.36 -16.63 -1.29
N GLN A 142 0.12 -17.71 -2.02
CA GLN A 142 -1.19 -18.35 -2.02
C GLN A 142 -1.58 -18.77 -0.58
N PRO A 143 -2.86 -18.65 -0.18
CA PRO A 143 -3.29 -18.90 1.20
C PRO A 143 -2.85 -20.27 1.76
N LYS A 144 -2.87 -21.31 0.92
CA LYS A 144 -2.44 -22.66 1.29
C LYS A 144 -0.95 -22.73 1.62
N ILE A 145 -0.11 -22.02 0.87
CA ILE A 145 1.34 -21.96 1.09
C ILE A 145 1.66 -21.08 2.29
N ALA A 146 0.98 -19.94 2.43
CA ALA A 146 1.13 -19.05 3.58
C ALA A 146 0.84 -19.77 4.91
N LYS A 147 -0.21 -20.61 4.96
CA LYS A 147 -0.51 -21.44 6.14
C LYS A 147 0.64 -22.41 6.48
N LYS A 148 1.21 -23.08 5.47
CA LYS A 148 2.35 -23.99 5.68
C LYS A 148 3.58 -23.25 6.19
N LEU A 149 3.89 -22.09 5.60
CA LEU A 149 5.00 -21.26 6.04
C LEU A 149 4.84 -20.83 7.50
N LYS A 150 3.62 -20.42 7.91
CA LYS A 150 3.35 -20.09 9.32
C LYS A 150 3.60 -21.26 10.28
N VAL A 151 3.26 -22.49 9.88
CA VAL A 151 3.55 -23.67 10.71
C VAL A 151 5.05 -23.90 10.81
N LEU A 152 5.75 -23.84 9.68
CA LEU A 152 7.21 -24.02 9.63
C LEU A 152 7.95 -22.96 10.44
N SER A 153 7.51 -21.71 10.40
CA SER A 153 8.13 -20.61 11.14
C SER A 153 7.94 -20.79 12.66
N VAL A 154 6.77 -21.27 13.10
CA VAL A 154 6.51 -21.59 14.52
C VAL A 154 7.40 -22.73 15.00
N VAL A 155 7.53 -23.81 14.22
CA VAL A 155 8.40 -24.96 14.57
C VAL A 155 9.87 -24.57 14.65
N ALA A 156 10.30 -23.64 13.78
CA ALA A 156 11.67 -23.15 13.73
C ALA A 156 11.94 -21.97 14.69
N GLU A 157 10.95 -21.54 15.47
CA GLU A 157 11.04 -20.40 16.40
C GLU A 157 11.55 -19.08 15.76
N ILE A 158 11.23 -18.87 14.48
CA ILE A 158 11.62 -17.66 13.73
C ILE A 158 10.43 -17.05 13.00
N SER A 159 10.56 -15.80 12.53
CA SER A 159 9.48 -15.17 11.77
C SER A 159 9.33 -15.83 10.38
N PRO A 160 8.14 -15.76 9.74
CA PRO A 160 7.97 -16.21 8.36
C PRO A 160 8.95 -15.55 7.36
N THR A 161 9.31 -14.29 7.62
CA THR A 161 10.27 -13.55 6.80
C THR A 161 11.68 -14.11 6.97
N ASP A 162 12.12 -14.32 8.21
CA ASP A 162 13.45 -14.88 8.48
C ASP A 162 13.58 -16.31 7.96
N TRP A 163 12.50 -17.09 8.05
CA TRP A 163 12.44 -18.42 7.47
C TRP A 163 12.67 -18.38 5.95
N LEU A 164 12.02 -17.45 5.25
CA LEU A 164 12.22 -17.27 3.81
C LEU A 164 13.65 -16.80 3.49
N VAL A 165 14.21 -15.88 4.28
CA VAL A 165 15.61 -15.43 4.11
C VAL A 165 16.59 -16.59 4.23
N ASN A 166 16.32 -17.55 5.11
CA ASN A 166 17.19 -18.72 5.30
C ASN A 166 17.06 -19.77 4.18
N VAL A 167 15.89 -19.87 3.54
CA VAL A 167 15.60 -20.95 2.56
C VAL A 167 15.74 -20.48 1.11
N LEU A 168 15.39 -19.23 0.82
CA LEU A 168 15.40 -18.70 -0.54
C LEU A 168 16.78 -18.77 -1.22
N PRO A 169 17.92 -18.50 -0.57
CA PRO A 169 19.23 -18.55 -1.22
C PRO A 169 19.50 -19.92 -1.86
N GLU A 170 19.30 -21.01 -1.12
CA GLU A 170 19.52 -22.37 -1.63
C GLU A 170 18.58 -22.69 -2.81
N VAL A 171 17.31 -22.32 -2.68
CA VAL A 171 16.31 -22.55 -3.74
C VAL A 171 16.67 -21.77 -5.01
N ILE A 172 17.09 -20.50 -4.88
CA ILE A 172 17.47 -19.64 -6.00
C ILE A 172 18.71 -20.21 -6.70
N GLU A 173 19.77 -20.53 -5.95
CA GLU A 173 21.00 -21.11 -6.50
C GLU A 173 20.72 -22.41 -7.26
N LYS A 174 19.90 -23.30 -6.67
CA LYS A 174 19.52 -24.55 -7.32
C LYS A 174 18.76 -24.34 -8.62
N GLN A 175 17.80 -23.40 -8.65
CA GLN A 175 17.04 -23.11 -9.85
C GLN A 175 17.89 -22.42 -10.91
N TYR A 176 18.82 -21.54 -10.50
CA TYR A 176 19.74 -20.87 -11.40
C TYR A 176 20.73 -21.85 -12.03
N ALA A 177 21.32 -22.74 -11.26
CA ALA A 177 22.19 -23.81 -11.75
C ALA A 177 21.45 -24.75 -12.74
N ALA A 178 20.20 -25.14 -12.42
CA ALA A 178 19.39 -25.96 -13.30
C ALA A 178 19.03 -25.24 -14.61
N TRP A 179 18.88 -23.91 -14.57
CA TRP A 179 18.69 -23.10 -15.77
C TRP A 179 19.96 -23.05 -16.62
N LEU A 180 21.13 -22.80 -16.03
CA LEU A 180 22.43 -22.79 -16.72
C LEU A 180 22.70 -24.11 -17.45
N ALA A 181 22.46 -25.25 -16.78
CA ALA A 181 22.65 -26.58 -17.36
C ALA A 181 21.74 -26.86 -18.57
N LYS A 182 20.63 -26.14 -18.73
CA LYS A 182 19.74 -26.25 -19.90
C LYS A 182 20.14 -25.34 -21.06
N GLN A 183 21.04 -24.38 -20.81
CA GLN A 183 21.61 -23.49 -21.83
C GLN A 183 22.94 -24.03 -22.39
N SER A 184 23.45 -25.13 -21.81
CA SER A 184 24.66 -25.84 -22.24
C SER A 184 24.29 -26.94 -23.24
#